data_AF-A0A9D0VIK9-F1
#
_entry.id   AF-A0A9D0VIK9-F1
#
_cell.length_a   1.000
_cell.length_b   1.000
_cell.length_c   1.000
_cell.angle_alpha   90.00
_cell.angle_beta   90.00
_cell.angle_gamma   90.00
#
_symmetry.space_group_name_H-M   'P 1'
#
loop_
_entity.id
_entity.type
_entity.pdbx_description
1 polymer ?
#
loop_
_entity_poly.entity_id
_entity_poly.type
_entity_poly.pdbx_seq_one_letter_code
_entity_poly.pdbx_strand_id
1 'polypeptide(L)'
;MLLLFSTCYAQSVPNGSFTSNLDGWSHSGTLSHRIGDSSNPGYARLETEEDPEWMESSSFLVTRHLLDWEVRDGSYDWEIRSLGSAQLSGSHSPGSSWGSRSVDVSGLCGARVTFYASLGGEDARTDLDTFTLTGTICAQYLDSDIDGLCELGIDLDHDGDCADDDEAGDVVVDCDDSDPNVYPGAYEIPCDNIDQDCDGLDGEGPDADLDGYSACLDCDDTDAAIYPGASEVPDDGIDSDCNGADTIICYLDGDEDGVGGVSVLQDAGVCDAGAGEVSVGGDCDDTNAAIYPGASEVPDDGIDSDCNNVDATACFVDQDRDGFGDEPILAGDGVCDGFAGEQDHGGDCDDGDRTVYPGAVELPDGLDNDCNGLIDDFVDSDGDGLGDEAEELFDTDPDDPDSDGDGLSDGDEVALGSDPLSSDSDGDGVCDGAEGVSDSDGDGDPDLLDDDDDGDGVPTATEAPGGMPVDTDGDGLPDHLDLDSDDDGVADADEPDTDSDCDGVVDRLDGAADGPCAFVPGQRAPAPDPESEVGCACAQGGVPGGVVLWLGLLVALRRRSER
;
A
#
# COMPACT_ATOMS: atom_id res chain seq x y z
N MET A 1 49.99 -1.60 -11.01
CA MET A 1 50.16 -0.88 -9.73
C MET A 1 50.14 -1.95 -8.66
N LEU A 2 51.29 -2.47 -8.19
CA LEU A 2 52.15 -1.90 -7.13
C LEU A 2 51.30 -1.50 -5.91
N LEU A 3 51.47 -2.00 -4.68
CA LEU A 3 52.57 -2.68 -3.99
C LEU A 3 52.00 -3.36 -2.73
N LEU A 4 52.50 -4.55 -2.40
CA LEU A 4 52.51 -5.07 -1.03
C LEU A 4 53.55 -4.28 -0.24
N PHE A 5 53.14 -3.61 0.85
CA PHE A 5 54.05 -3.06 1.84
C PHE A 5 53.92 -3.88 3.13
N SER A 6 54.83 -4.83 3.32
CA SER A 6 55.26 -5.24 4.66
C SER A 6 56.25 -4.20 5.16
N THR A 7 55.86 -3.42 6.16
CA THR A 7 56.77 -2.58 6.93
C THR A 7 57.14 -3.32 8.21
N CYS A 8 58.34 -3.90 8.23
CA CYS A 8 59.01 -4.28 9.47
C CYS A 8 59.57 -3.00 10.10
N TYR A 9 59.01 -2.62 11.24
CA TYR A 9 59.38 -1.43 12.00
C TYR A 9 60.26 -1.86 13.17
N ALA A 10 61.57 -1.84 12.97
CA ALA A 10 62.54 -2.04 14.05
C ALA A 10 62.86 -0.67 14.68
N GLN A 11 62.25 -0.39 15.84
CA GLN A 11 62.61 0.77 16.65
C GLN A 11 63.91 0.49 17.42
N SER A 12 64.86 1.41 17.27
CA SER A 12 66.03 1.55 18.13
C SER A 12 65.63 2.14 19.48
N VAL A 13 65.98 1.48 20.58
CA VAL A 13 65.92 2.00 21.95
C VAL A 13 67.32 1.92 22.61
N PRO A 14 67.62 2.79 23.60
CA PRO A 14 68.93 3.41 23.78
C PRO A 14 69.86 2.65 24.74
N ASN A 15 71.16 2.89 24.58
CA ASN A 15 72.22 2.46 25.50
C ASN A 15 71.93 2.91 26.94
N GLY A 16 71.47 1.99 27.79
CA GLY A 16 71.38 2.17 29.24
C GLY A 16 72.68 1.74 29.91
N SER A 17 73.36 2.68 30.55
CA SER A 17 74.48 2.42 31.46
C SER A 17 73.94 2.16 32.87
N PHE A 18 74.23 1.01 33.48
CA PHE A 18 73.98 0.78 34.90
C PHE A 18 75.30 0.75 35.68
N THR A 19 75.31 1.48 36.80
CA THR A 19 76.35 1.42 37.82
C THR A 19 75.76 0.79 39.06
N SER A 20 76.24 -0.38 39.49
CA SER A 20 76.01 -0.87 40.85
C SER A 20 77.28 -0.64 41.67
N ASN A 21 77.08 -0.06 42.85
CA ASN A 21 78.10 0.37 43.79
C ASN A 21 77.85 -0.45 45.06
N LEU A 22 78.81 -1.26 45.49
CA LEU A 22 79.05 -1.56 46.90
C LEU A 22 80.44 -2.19 47.05
N ASP A 23 81.24 -1.55 47.91
CA ASP A 23 82.57 -1.92 48.40
C ASP A 23 83.76 -1.87 47.42
N GLY A 24 83.97 -0.66 46.88
CA GLY A 24 85.28 -0.01 46.92
C GLY A 24 86.47 -0.79 46.33
N TRP A 25 86.49 -0.93 45.00
CA TRP A 25 87.65 -0.78 44.10
C TRP A 25 87.10 -0.46 42.69
N SER A 26 87.44 0.70 42.12
CA SER A 26 86.96 1.11 40.80
C SER A 26 87.71 0.36 39.69
N HIS A 27 87.05 -0.57 39.00
CA HIS A 27 87.53 -1.13 37.74
C HIS A 27 86.51 -0.84 36.64
N SER A 28 86.90 -0.03 35.66
CA SER A 28 86.09 0.29 34.47
C SER A 28 86.31 -0.76 33.40
N GLY A 29 85.39 -1.73 33.28
CA GLY A 29 85.30 -2.62 32.12
C GLY A 29 84.21 -2.10 31.17
N THR A 30 84.49 -2.03 29.87
CA THR A 30 83.51 -1.63 28.86
C THR A 30 82.91 -2.91 28.25
N LEU A 31 81.67 -3.24 28.59
CA LEU A 31 80.96 -4.36 27.94
C LEU A 31 80.38 -3.86 26.61
N SER A 32 81.04 -4.20 25.50
CA SER A 32 80.55 -3.76 24.18
C SER A 32 79.55 -4.78 23.63
N HIS A 33 78.27 -4.56 23.86
CA HIS A 33 77.17 -5.34 23.26
C HIS A 33 77.06 -5.00 21.77
N ARG A 34 77.27 -5.96 20.86
CA ARG A 34 76.77 -5.86 19.47
C ARG A 34 75.66 -6.89 19.32
N ILE A 35 74.42 -6.41 19.28
CA ILE A 35 73.27 -7.24 18.92
C ILE A 35 73.38 -7.53 17.41
N GLY A 36 73.53 -8.81 17.07
CA GLY A 36 73.45 -9.32 15.70
C GLY A 36 72.17 -10.13 15.54
N ASP A 37 71.38 -9.79 14.53
CA ASP A 37 70.23 -10.55 14.05
C ASP A 37 70.58 -12.04 13.83
N SER A 38 69.55 -12.87 13.95
CA SER A 38 69.34 -14.34 13.89
C SER A 38 70.18 -15.19 12.92
N SER A 39 71.19 -14.65 12.26
CA SER A 39 72.10 -15.35 11.37
C SER A 39 73.59 -15.17 11.69
N ASN A 40 73.96 -14.45 12.76
CA ASN A 40 75.36 -14.39 13.22
C ASN A 40 75.45 -14.03 14.72
N PRO A 41 75.67 -15.00 15.64
CA PRO A 41 75.68 -14.73 17.08
C PRO A 41 76.91 -13.90 17.48
N GLY A 42 76.68 -12.81 18.21
CA GLY A 42 77.71 -11.89 18.69
C GLY A 42 78.55 -12.51 19.80
N TYR A 43 79.87 -12.37 19.69
CA TYR A 43 80.84 -12.85 20.69
C TYR A 43 81.06 -11.79 21.78
N ALA A 44 80.87 -12.14 23.05
CA ALA A 44 81.43 -11.37 24.17
C ALA A 44 82.90 -11.77 24.36
N ARG A 45 83.83 -10.80 24.31
CA ARG A 45 85.27 -11.00 24.49
C ARG A 45 85.72 -10.23 25.74
N LEU A 46 86.16 -10.95 26.76
CA LEU A 46 86.84 -10.37 27.93
C LEU A 46 88.34 -10.24 27.62
N GLU A 47 88.84 -9.00 27.58
CA GLU A 47 90.27 -8.69 27.67
C GLU A 47 90.52 -8.07 29.05
N THR A 48 91.30 -8.72 29.90
CA THR A 48 91.82 -8.15 31.14
C THR A 48 93.26 -7.68 30.89
N GLU A 49 93.59 -6.43 31.28
CA GLU A 49 94.86 -5.79 30.90
C GLU A 49 96.11 -6.26 31.67
N GLU A 50 96.00 -7.17 32.65
CA GLU A 50 97.18 -7.72 33.33
C GLU A 50 96.99 -9.20 33.68
N ASP A 51 97.50 -10.12 32.85
CA ASP A 51 97.82 -11.48 33.29
C ASP A 51 98.97 -12.13 32.46
N PRO A 52 99.73 -13.09 33.03
CA PRO A 52 100.98 -13.61 32.48
C PRO A 52 100.74 -14.64 31.35
N GLU A 53 101.13 -14.30 30.11
CA GLU A 53 101.41 -15.08 28.88
C GLU A 53 100.74 -16.46 28.59
N TRP A 54 99.76 -16.98 29.36
CA TRP A 54 99.22 -18.34 29.18
C TRP A 54 97.69 -18.50 29.30
N MET A 55 96.87 -17.44 29.34
CA MET A 55 95.41 -17.57 29.22
C MET A 55 94.86 -16.61 28.17
N GLU A 56 94.51 -17.13 26.99
CA GLU A 56 93.76 -16.39 25.97
C GLU A 56 92.30 -16.86 25.93
N SER A 57 91.39 -15.94 26.30
CA SER A 57 89.97 -15.82 25.94
C SER A 57 89.03 -17.02 26.17
N SER A 58 88.00 -16.81 26.99
CA SER A 58 86.75 -17.60 27.00
C SER A 58 85.62 -16.81 26.31
N SER A 59 84.74 -17.52 25.60
CA SER A 59 83.51 -16.97 25.01
C SER A 59 82.31 -17.79 25.45
N PHE A 60 81.23 -17.12 25.79
CA PHE A 60 79.99 -17.71 26.30
C PHE A 60 78.85 -17.45 25.33
N LEU A 61 77.99 -18.45 25.17
CA LEU A 61 76.76 -18.37 24.37
C LEU A 61 75.63 -18.99 25.19
N VAL A 62 74.47 -18.35 25.23
CA VAL A 62 73.27 -18.95 25.80
C VAL A 62 72.24 -19.12 24.68
N THR A 63 71.73 -20.34 24.50
CA THR A 63 70.73 -20.66 23.48
C THR A 63 69.53 -21.38 24.08
N ARG A 64 68.38 -20.68 24.18
CA ARG A 64 67.06 -21.08 24.72
C ARG A 64 67.05 -21.78 26.10
N HIS A 65 67.85 -22.81 26.36
CA HIS A 65 68.04 -23.45 27.67
C HIS A 65 69.47 -24.02 27.90
N LEU A 66 70.38 -23.86 26.93
CA LEU A 66 71.75 -24.38 27.02
C LEU A 66 72.74 -23.24 27.26
N LEU A 67 73.53 -23.38 28.32
CA LEU A 67 74.71 -22.57 28.55
C LEU A 67 75.91 -23.24 27.88
N ASP A 68 76.38 -22.63 26.80
CA ASP A 68 77.52 -23.09 26.01
C ASP A 68 78.77 -22.24 26.30
N TRP A 69 79.91 -22.89 26.46
CA TRP A 69 81.18 -22.17 26.54
C TRP A 69 82.34 -22.94 25.91
N GLU A 70 83.33 -22.20 25.43
CA GLU A 70 84.56 -22.72 24.86
C GLU A 70 85.76 -22.32 25.71
N VAL A 71 86.66 -23.28 25.98
CA VAL A 71 87.89 -23.04 26.76
C VAL A 71 89.11 -23.58 26.03
N ARG A 72 90.22 -22.85 26.17
CA ARG A 72 91.53 -23.20 25.61
C ARG A 72 92.52 -23.50 26.75
N ASP A 73 93.22 -24.64 26.62
CA ASP A 73 94.36 -25.12 27.44
C ASP A 73 94.39 -24.70 28.93
N GLY A 74 93.98 -25.61 29.82
CA GLY A 74 94.11 -25.45 31.28
C GLY A 74 93.29 -26.50 32.04
N SER A 75 93.61 -26.74 33.31
CA SER A 75 92.75 -27.51 34.22
C SER A 75 91.88 -26.54 34.99
N TYR A 76 90.56 -26.68 34.89
CA TYR A 76 89.60 -25.85 35.61
C TYR A 76 88.42 -26.71 36.05
N ASP A 77 87.84 -26.31 37.17
CA ASP A 77 86.64 -26.91 37.74
C ASP A 77 85.54 -25.85 37.64
N TRP A 78 84.31 -26.26 37.38
CA TRP A 78 83.17 -25.33 37.35
C TRP A 78 82.06 -25.87 38.23
N GLU A 79 81.25 -24.96 38.77
CA GLU A 79 80.09 -25.29 39.59
C GLU A 79 78.98 -24.30 39.27
N ILE A 80 77.81 -24.82 38.94
CA ILE A 80 76.60 -24.03 38.94
C ILE A 80 76.01 -24.17 40.34
N ARG A 81 75.88 -23.04 41.03
CA ARG A 81 75.26 -22.98 42.35
C ARG A 81 73.87 -22.40 42.21
N SER A 82 72.90 -23.12 42.76
CA SER A 82 71.62 -22.54 43.13
C SER A 82 71.63 -22.41 44.65
N LEU A 83 71.43 -21.20 45.16
CA LEU A 83 71.19 -20.93 46.59
C LEU A 83 72.32 -21.44 47.50
N GLY A 84 73.56 -21.16 47.12
CA GLY A 84 74.76 -21.56 47.88
C GLY A 84 75.08 -23.06 47.86
N SER A 85 74.32 -23.87 47.12
CA SER A 85 74.54 -25.32 46.97
C SER A 85 74.95 -25.68 45.55
N ALA A 86 75.96 -26.54 45.42
CA ALA A 86 76.38 -27.11 44.14
C ALA A 86 75.24 -27.91 43.51
N GLN A 87 74.62 -27.43 42.42
CA GLN A 87 73.61 -28.19 41.70
C GLN A 87 74.24 -29.06 40.62
N LEU A 88 75.20 -28.49 39.88
CA LEU A 88 75.95 -29.17 38.84
C LEU A 88 77.41 -28.76 38.96
N SER A 89 78.33 -29.71 38.87
CA SER A 89 79.76 -29.42 38.85
C SER A 89 80.47 -30.35 37.89
N GLY A 90 81.56 -29.85 37.31
CA GLY A 90 82.39 -30.64 36.40
C GLY A 90 83.84 -30.19 36.46
N SER A 91 84.74 -31.08 36.08
CA SER A 91 86.18 -30.82 36.01
C SER A 91 86.69 -31.07 34.59
N HIS A 92 87.58 -30.21 34.12
CA HIS A 92 88.29 -30.37 32.87
C HIS A 92 89.78 -30.56 33.12
N SER A 93 90.37 -31.59 32.51
CA SER A 93 91.81 -31.89 32.56
C SER A 93 92.44 -31.64 31.18
N PRO A 94 93.72 -31.24 31.11
CA PRO A 94 94.31 -30.68 29.90
C PRO A 94 94.39 -31.69 28.74
N GLY A 95 93.84 -31.29 27.59
CA GLY A 95 93.98 -31.96 26.30
C GLY A 95 94.01 -30.93 25.17
N SER A 96 94.94 -31.08 24.23
CA SER A 96 95.36 -30.05 23.27
C SER A 96 94.37 -29.79 22.12
N SER A 97 93.15 -29.35 22.42
CA SER A 97 92.22 -28.75 21.45
C SER A 97 91.05 -28.06 22.15
N TRP A 98 90.53 -26.98 21.54
CA TRP A 98 89.27 -26.34 21.91
C TRP A 98 88.17 -27.38 22.14
N GLY A 99 87.51 -27.31 23.30
CA GLY A 99 86.37 -28.15 23.63
C GLY A 99 85.18 -27.28 24.01
N SER A 100 84.08 -27.39 23.26
CA SER A 100 82.80 -26.83 23.67
C SER A 100 82.17 -27.70 24.77
N ARG A 101 81.50 -27.05 25.71
CA ARG A 101 80.68 -27.69 26.75
C ARG A 101 79.33 -26.99 26.78
N SER A 102 78.30 -27.79 26.99
CA SER A 102 76.90 -27.35 27.06
C SER A 102 76.32 -27.93 28.33
N VAL A 103 75.68 -27.09 29.13
CA VAL A 103 74.90 -27.54 30.30
C VAL A 103 73.47 -27.02 30.14
N ASP A 104 72.52 -27.91 30.33
CA ASP A 104 71.11 -27.55 30.39
C ASP A 104 70.84 -26.83 31.71
N VAL A 105 70.36 -25.59 31.60
CA VAL A 105 70.07 -24.70 32.73
C VAL A 105 68.58 -24.35 32.82
N SER A 106 67.71 -25.07 32.09
CA SER A 106 66.25 -24.84 32.05
C SER A 106 65.55 -24.82 33.41
N GLY A 107 66.11 -25.47 34.45
CA GLY A 107 65.55 -25.51 35.80
C GLY A 107 66.33 -24.69 36.83
N LEU A 108 67.15 -23.72 36.40
CA LEU A 108 68.04 -22.95 37.26
C LEU A 108 67.78 -21.44 37.17
N CYS A 109 66.54 -21.03 36.91
CA CYS A 109 66.13 -19.62 36.95
C CYS A 109 66.44 -19.00 38.32
N GLY A 110 66.88 -17.73 38.33
CA GLY A 110 67.38 -17.05 39.54
C GLY A 110 68.75 -17.55 40.06
N ALA A 111 69.28 -18.67 39.55
CA ALA A 111 70.54 -19.24 40.06
C ALA A 111 71.77 -18.41 39.65
N ARG A 112 72.73 -18.30 40.58
CA ARG A 112 74.02 -17.64 40.35
C ARG A 112 75.05 -18.64 39.82
N VAL A 113 75.37 -18.55 38.55
CA VAL A 113 76.40 -19.34 37.90
C VAL A 113 77.77 -18.73 38.23
N THR A 114 78.68 -19.49 38.86
CA THR A 114 80.03 -19.01 39.20
C THR A 114 81.09 -19.94 38.61
N PHE A 115 81.98 -19.39 37.80
CA PHE A 115 83.13 -20.12 37.25
C PHE A 115 84.36 -19.85 38.11
N TYR A 116 85.19 -20.88 38.37
CA TYR A 116 86.44 -20.69 39.11
C TYR A 116 87.61 -21.44 38.45
N ALA A 117 88.81 -20.89 38.55
CA ALA A 117 90.03 -21.58 38.15
C ALA A 117 90.60 -22.32 39.36
N SER A 118 90.99 -23.59 39.17
CA SER A 118 91.69 -24.39 40.19
C SER A 118 93.16 -24.48 39.82
N LEU A 119 93.97 -23.55 40.35
CA LEU A 119 95.41 -23.53 40.12
C LEU A 119 96.11 -24.56 41.03
N GLY A 120 96.00 -25.84 40.66
CA GLY A 120 96.88 -26.93 41.09
C GLY A 120 97.50 -26.82 42.50
N GLY A 121 96.67 -26.91 43.52
CA GLY A 121 97.07 -26.93 44.93
C GLY A 121 95.85 -26.75 45.81
N GLU A 122 95.64 -27.65 46.77
CA GLU A 122 94.43 -27.70 47.60
C GLU A 122 94.15 -26.32 48.25
N ASP A 123 92.95 -25.78 47.99
CA ASP A 123 92.29 -24.61 48.58
C ASP A 123 92.46 -23.20 47.96
N ALA A 124 93.06 -23.03 46.78
CA ALA A 124 93.02 -21.74 46.06
C ALA A 124 92.06 -21.77 44.86
N ARG A 125 90.77 -21.50 45.10
CA ARG A 125 89.79 -21.20 44.03
C ARG A 125 89.73 -19.69 43.83
N THR A 126 89.92 -19.24 42.60
CA THR A 126 89.70 -17.84 42.20
C THR A 126 88.48 -17.78 41.29
N ASP A 127 87.48 -16.99 41.69
CA ASP A 127 86.28 -16.74 40.90
C ASP A 127 86.69 -15.99 39.62
N LEU A 128 86.37 -16.59 38.48
CA LEU A 128 86.63 -16.05 37.15
C LEU A 128 85.51 -15.08 36.75
N ASP A 129 84.26 -15.51 36.94
CA ASP A 129 83.06 -14.71 36.62
C ASP A 129 81.82 -15.27 37.35
N THR A 130 80.87 -14.41 37.66
CA THR A 130 79.57 -14.77 38.24
C THR A 130 78.45 -14.00 37.56
N PHE A 131 77.44 -14.71 37.06
CA PHE A 131 76.22 -14.10 36.53
C PHE A 131 74.97 -14.85 36.98
N THR A 132 73.82 -14.17 36.98
CA THR A 132 72.51 -14.74 37.31
C THR A 132 71.75 -15.07 36.01
N LEU A 133 71.00 -16.17 36.00
CA LEU A 133 70.17 -16.55 34.85
C LEU A 133 68.83 -15.80 34.88
N THR A 134 68.61 -14.90 33.92
CA THR A 134 67.39 -14.06 33.78
C THR A 134 66.97 -13.88 32.31
N GLY A 135 65.80 -13.29 32.04
CA GLY A 135 65.33 -12.93 30.69
C GLY A 135 64.72 -14.10 29.90
N THR A 136 65.00 -14.22 28.60
CA THR A 136 64.39 -15.24 27.70
C THR A 136 64.64 -16.70 28.08
N ILE A 137 65.56 -16.96 29.01
CA ILE A 137 65.82 -18.29 29.58
C ILE A 137 64.77 -18.65 30.64
N CYS A 138 64.13 -17.64 31.22
CA CYS A 138 63.19 -17.70 32.35
C CYS A 138 61.87 -16.99 32.04
N ALA A 139 61.43 -17.03 30.78
CA ALA A 139 60.22 -16.31 30.34
C ALA A 139 58.94 -16.72 31.09
N GLN A 140 58.86 -17.97 31.57
CA GLN A 140 57.77 -18.50 32.41
C GLN A 140 57.74 -17.93 33.85
N TYR A 141 58.71 -17.07 34.19
CA TYR A 141 58.87 -16.37 35.46
C TYR A 141 58.98 -14.87 35.24
N LEU A 142 58.56 -14.34 34.09
CA LEU A 142 58.56 -12.90 33.84
C LEU A 142 57.12 -12.45 33.92
N ASP A 143 56.80 -11.51 34.80
CA ASP A 143 55.48 -10.88 34.83
C ASP A 143 55.42 -9.87 33.68
N SER A 144 54.95 -10.31 32.50
CA SER A 144 55.06 -9.52 31.26
C SER A 144 54.04 -8.40 31.17
N ASP A 145 52.90 -8.52 31.84
CA ASP A 145 51.84 -7.52 31.87
C ASP A 145 51.76 -6.71 33.18
N ILE A 146 52.58 -7.08 34.17
CA ILE A 146 52.83 -6.39 35.44
C ILE A 146 51.61 -6.48 36.38
N ASP A 147 50.95 -7.63 36.43
CA ASP A 147 49.81 -7.90 37.31
C ASP A 147 50.20 -8.57 38.65
N GLY A 148 51.46 -9.01 38.76
CA GLY A 148 52.04 -9.67 39.93
C GLY A 148 51.99 -11.20 39.87
N LEU A 149 51.59 -11.80 38.75
CA LEU A 149 51.51 -13.23 38.53
C LEU A 149 52.38 -13.64 37.33
N CYS A 150 52.86 -14.87 37.34
CA CYS A 150 53.56 -15.46 36.20
C CYS A 150 53.02 -16.86 35.92
N GLU A 151 53.35 -17.40 34.74
CA GLU A 151 53.00 -18.77 34.33
C GLU A 151 53.42 -19.86 35.37
N LEU A 152 54.47 -19.62 36.18
CA LEU A 152 54.96 -20.57 37.19
C LEU A 152 55.31 -19.94 38.56
N GLY A 153 54.71 -18.81 38.93
CA GLY A 153 54.96 -18.16 40.22
C GLY A 153 54.16 -16.88 40.47
N ILE A 154 54.49 -16.17 41.56
CA ILE A 154 53.89 -14.88 41.94
C ILE A 154 55.04 -13.89 42.15
N ASP A 155 54.94 -12.68 41.59
CA ASP A 155 55.90 -11.58 41.79
C ASP A 155 55.52 -10.78 43.05
N LEU A 156 56.00 -11.22 44.21
CA LEU A 156 55.63 -10.63 45.50
C LEU A 156 56.27 -9.25 45.74
N ASP A 157 57.43 -8.98 45.15
CA ASP A 157 58.18 -7.75 45.38
C ASP A 157 58.13 -6.75 44.21
N HIS A 158 57.41 -7.11 43.14
CA HIS A 158 57.08 -6.34 41.94
C HIS A 158 58.33 -5.89 41.18
N ASP A 159 59.36 -6.72 41.14
CA ASP A 159 60.57 -6.44 40.39
C ASP A 159 60.52 -6.90 38.92
N GLY A 160 59.42 -7.57 38.55
CA GLY A 160 59.07 -8.04 37.23
C GLY A 160 59.56 -9.47 36.94
N ASP A 161 60.13 -10.19 37.91
CA ASP A 161 60.38 -11.61 37.79
C ASP A 161 59.89 -12.44 39.00
N CYS A 162 59.39 -13.65 38.72
CA CYS A 162 58.86 -14.59 39.70
C CYS A 162 59.90 -15.65 40.11
N ALA A 163 61.19 -15.32 40.09
CA ALA A 163 62.29 -16.29 40.19
C ALA A 163 63.04 -16.31 41.53
N ASP A 164 62.59 -15.53 42.52
CA ASP A 164 63.24 -15.42 43.83
C ASP A 164 62.89 -16.57 44.80
N ASP A 165 63.70 -16.67 45.87
CA ASP A 165 63.69 -17.78 46.84
C ASP A 165 62.38 -17.91 47.63
N ASP A 166 61.61 -16.83 47.70
CA ASP A 166 60.41 -16.70 48.51
C ASP A 166 59.13 -16.92 47.65
N GLU A 167 59.29 -16.93 46.31
CA GLU A 167 58.27 -16.95 45.26
C GLU A 167 58.18 -18.31 44.54
N ALA A 168 59.22 -19.14 44.65
CA ALA A 168 59.28 -20.48 44.06
C ALA A 168 58.41 -21.50 44.84
N GLY A 169 57.10 -21.53 44.58
CA GLY A 169 56.27 -22.68 44.96
C GLY A 169 54.82 -22.44 45.36
N ASP A 170 54.22 -21.28 45.07
CA ASP A 170 52.77 -21.13 45.19
C ASP A 170 52.08 -21.45 43.86
N VAL A 171 51.01 -22.25 43.91
CA VAL A 171 50.31 -22.77 42.72
C VAL A 171 49.18 -21.80 42.37
N VAL A 172 49.56 -20.59 41.99
CA VAL A 172 48.68 -19.66 41.29
C VAL A 172 49.34 -19.46 39.94
N VAL A 173 48.71 -20.01 38.90
CA VAL A 173 49.25 -20.09 37.54
C VAL A 173 48.49 -19.09 36.70
N ASP A 174 49.18 -18.05 36.25
CA ASP A 174 48.68 -17.19 35.19
C ASP A 174 48.57 -18.02 33.89
N CYS A 175 47.39 -18.02 33.28
CA CYS A 175 47.13 -18.73 32.03
C CYS A 175 47.37 -17.89 30.77
N ASP A 176 47.47 -16.57 30.88
CA ASP A 176 47.95 -15.68 29.82
C ASP A 176 48.70 -14.46 30.41
N ASP A 177 49.98 -14.69 30.68
CA ASP A 177 51.00 -13.73 31.15
C ASP A 177 51.16 -12.44 30.31
N SER A 178 50.41 -12.32 29.21
CA SER A 178 50.39 -11.14 28.35
C SER A 178 49.13 -10.30 28.43
N ASP A 179 48.10 -10.75 29.16
CA ASP A 179 46.84 -10.03 29.38
C ASP A 179 46.54 -9.89 30.88
N PRO A 180 46.61 -8.66 31.45
CA PRO A 180 46.43 -8.42 32.88
C PRO A 180 44.98 -8.59 33.37
N ASN A 181 44.09 -9.08 32.50
CA ASN A 181 42.72 -9.45 32.83
C ASN A 181 42.50 -10.96 32.84
N VAL A 182 43.52 -11.76 32.53
CA VAL A 182 43.48 -13.23 32.47
C VAL A 182 44.40 -13.77 33.55
N TYR A 183 43.86 -14.01 34.75
CA TYR A 183 44.62 -14.50 35.89
C TYR A 183 43.71 -15.22 36.89
N PRO A 184 44.24 -16.13 37.73
CA PRO A 184 43.43 -16.80 38.74
C PRO A 184 42.65 -15.86 39.67
N GLY A 185 41.32 -15.91 39.60
CA GLY A 185 40.42 -15.05 40.36
C GLY A 185 40.10 -13.71 39.70
N ALA A 186 40.44 -13.53 38.42
CA ALA A 186 39.89 -12.46 37.60
C ALA A 186 38.35 -12.53 37.53
N TYR A 187 37.74 -11.43 37.11
CA TYR A 187 36.31 -11.42 36.83
C TYR A 187 36.07 -12.02 35.46
N GLU A 188 35.35 -13.14 35.39
CA GLU A 188 34.97 -13.72 34.11
C GLU A 188 34.03 -12.81 33.32
N ILE A 189 34.29 -12.74 32.02
CA ILE A 189 33.41 -12.17 31.02
C ILE A 189 32.78 -13.35 30.29
N PRO A 190 31.54 -13.73 30.64
CA PRO A 190 30.88 -14.84 30.00
C PRO A 190 30.86 -14.74 28.48
N CYS A 191 31.01 -15.91 27.83
CA CYS A 191 30.71 -16.14 26.42
C CYS A 191 31.64 -15.46 25.41
N ASP A 192 32.82 -14.98 25.83
CA ASP A 192 33.81 -14.37 24.94
C ASP A 192 34.89 -15.37 24.46
N ASN A 193 34.78 -16.64 24.86
CA ASN A 193 35.70 -17.75 24.62
C ASN A 193 37.10 -17.55 25.21
N ILE A 194 37.22 -16.71 26.25
CA ILE A 194 38.44 -16.51 27.02
C ILE A 194 38.14 -16.99 28.45
N ASP A 195 38.99 -17.88 28.97
CA ASP A 195 38.94 -18.32 30.38
C ASP A 195 39.75 -17.29 31.19
N GLN A 196 39.09 -16.27 31.72
CA GLN A 196 39.80 -15.18 32.40
C GLN A 196 40.31 -15.59 33.78
N ASP A 197 39.65 -16.51 34.49
CA ASP A 197 40.02 -16.88 35.85
C ASP A 197 40.84 -18.19 35.94
N CYS A 198 41.20 -18.74 34.79
CA CYS A 198 42.05 -19.91 34.61
C CYS A 198 41.51 -21.18 35.29
N ASP A 199 40.19 -21.30 35.49
CA ASP A 199 39.57 -22.46 36.13
C ASP A 199 39.21 -23.59 35.14
N GLY A 200 39.37 -23.32 33.83
CA GLY A 200 39.10 -24.22 32.72
C GLY A 200 37.69 -24.10 32.14
N LEU A 201 36.91 -23.09 32.54
CA LEU A 201 35.60 -22.74 32.01
C LEU A 201 35.65 -21.31 31.45
N ASP A 202 34.72 -21.01 30.53
CA ASP A 202 34.37 -19.64 30.16
C ASP A 202 32.97 -19.48 30.74
N GLY A 203 32.84 -18.67 31.79
CA GLY A 203 31.66 -18.55 32.62
C GLY A 203 30.35 -18.59 31.83
N GLU A 204 29.40 -19.39 32.28
CA GLU A 204 28.15 -19.63 31.54
C GLU A 204 27.20 -18.41 31.52
N GLY A 205 27.55 -17.28 32.13
CA GLY A 205 26.69 -16.10 32.23
C GLY A 205 25.54 -16.27 33.24
N PRO A 206 24.88 -15.16 33.63
CA PRO A 206 23.64 -15.25 34.38
C PRO A 206 22.53 -15.87 33.52
N ASP A 207 21.54 -16.47 34.19
CA ASP A 207 20.23 -16.82 33.65
C ASP A 207 19.26 -15.85 34.34
N ALA A 208 18.96 -14.71 33.69
CA ALA A 208 18.28 -13.61 34.36
C ALA A 208 16.75 -13.74 34.39
N ASP A 209 16.16 -14.51 33.47
CA ASP A 209 14.72 -14.77 33.39
C ASP A 209 14.28 -16.16 33.91
N LEU A 210 15.25 -17.04 34.21
CA LEU A 210 15.09 -18.36 34.82
C LEU A 210 14.43 -19.40 33.92
N ASP A 211 14.66 -19.33 32.62
CA ASP A 211 14.13 -20.28 31.64
C ASP A 211 14.99 -21.56 31.49
N GLY A 212 16.22 -21.50 32.01
CA GLY A 212 17.20 -22.60 32.04
C GLY A 212 18.25 -22.54 30.93
N TYR A 213 18.21 -21.52 30.08
CA TYR A 213 19.30 -21.08 29.23
C TYR A 213 19.97 -19.89 29.90
N SER A 214 21.25 -19.69 29.60
CA SER A 214 22.01 -18.59 30.16
C SER A 214 22.30 -17.56 29.08
N ALA A 215 22.71 -16.36 29.49
CA ALA A 215 23.01 -15.23 28.60
C ALA A 215 23.97 -15.54 27.42
N CYS A 216 24.70 -16.66 27.46
CA CYS A 216 25.57 -17.11 26.38
C CYS A 216 24.84 -17.82 25.24
N LEU A 217 23.73 -18.45 25.57
CA LEU A 217 22.97 -19.32 24.68
C LEU A 217 21.62 -18.69 24.34
N ASP A 218 21.10 -17.87 25.25
CA ASP A 218 19.91 -17.06 25.08
C ASP A 218 20.24 -15.71 24.39
N CYS A 219 19.53 -15.43 23.30
CA CYS A 219 19.67 -14.19 22.55
C CYS A 219 18.95 -12.99 23.19
N ASP A 220 18.04 -13.22 24.16
CA ASP A 220 17.49 -12.22 25.09
C ASP A 220 17.25 -12.83 26.49
N ASP A 221 18.31 -12.92 27.29
CA ASP A 221 18.35 -13.41 28.69
C ASP A 221 17.37 -12.71 29.66
N THR A 222 16.60 -11.73 29.19
CA THR A 222 15.60 -11.03 29.99
C THR A 222 14.16 -11.47 29.71
N ASP A 223 13.94 -12.34 28.71
CA ASP A 223 12.64 -12.84 28.29
C ASP A 223 12.60 -14.36 28.09
N ALA A 224 12.03 -15.07 29.07
CA ALA A 224 11.94 -16.53 29.11
C ALA A 224 11.13 -17.19 27.96
N ALA A 225 10.63 -16.41 27.01
CA ALA A 225 10.03 -16.89 25.77
C ALA A 225 11.04 -17.00 24.61
N ILE A 226 12.20 -16.36 24.73
CA ILE A 226 13.27 -16.33 23.75
C ILE A 226 14.38 -17.26 24.25
N TYR A 227 14.63 -18.35 23.56
CA TYR A 227 15.67 -19.32 23.90
C TYR A 227 15.90 -20.33 22.77
N PRO A 228 17.05 -21.00 22.73
CA PRO A 228 17.32 -22.00 21.70
C PRO A 228 16.27 -23.11 21.58
N GLY A 229 15.63 -23.16 20.42
CA GLY A 229 14.56 -24.12 20.13
C GLY A 229 13.18 -23.75 20.69
N ALA A 230 12.96 -22.48 21.06
CA ALA A 230 11.61 -21.96 21.28
C ALA A 230 10.72 -22.10 20.03
N SER A 231 9.41 -21.92 20.20
CA SER A 231 8.49 -21.89 19.05
C SER A 231 8.35 -20.49 18.54
N GLU A 232 8.56 -20.31 17.24
CA GLU A 232 8.44 -19.00 16.60
C GLU A 232 7.00 -18.56 16.39
N VAL A 233 6.81 -17.25 16.48
CA VAL A 233 5.58 -16.57 16.07
C VAL A 233 5.88 -15.86 14.74
N PRO A 234 5.32 -16.33 13.62
CA PRO A 234 5.77 -15.81 12.34
C PRO A 234 5.51 -14.30 12.14
N ASP A 235 6.46 -13.63 11.49
CA ASP A 235 6.43 -12.22 11.08
C ASP A 235 6.39 -11.19 12.23
N ASP A 236 6.75 -11.56 13.47
CA ASP A 236 6.81 -10.60 14.57
C ASP A 236 8.17 -9.89 14.70
N GLY A 237 9.16 -10.35 13.93
CA GLY A 237 10.51 -9.81 13.85
C GLY A 237 11.42 -10.23 15.01
N ILE A 238 11.00 -11.21 15.81
CA ILE A 238 11.74 -11.74 16.95
C ILE A 238 12.25 -13.13 16.57
N ASP A 239 13.56 -13.35 16.72
CA ASP A 239 14.19 -14.67 16.63
C ASP A 239 14.06 -15.36 17.99
N SER A 240 12.91 -15.99 18.23
CA SER A 240 12.61 -16.60 19.53
C SER A 240 13.47 -17.84 19.78
N ASP A 241 13.85 -18.57 18.74
CA ASP A 241 14.60 -19.82 18.84
C ASP A 241 16.13 -19.65 18.72
N CYS A 242 16.59 -18.39 18.63
CA CYS A 242 17.97 -17.95 18.52
C CYS A 242 18.77 -18.65 17.41
N ASN A 243 18.12 -19.04 16.30
CA ASN A 243 18.78 -19.67 15.16
C ASN A 243 19.40 -18.65 14.18
N GLY A 244 19.16 -17.36 14.41
CA GLY A 244 19.63 -16.24 13.61
C GLY A 244 18.59 -15.65 12.66
N ALA A 245 17.34 -16.12 12.68
CA ALA A 245 16.26 -15.61 11.85
C ALA A 245 14.87 -15.86 12.46
N ASP A 246 14.02 -14.84 12.40
CA ASP A 246 12.58 -14.99 12.64
C ASP A 246 11.96 -15.88 11.54
N THR A 247 11.04 -16.76 11.91
CA THR A 247 10.25 -17.53 10.94
C THR A 247 9.26 -16.60 10.26
N ILE A 248 9.17 -16.61 8.94
CA ILE A 248 8.22 -15.73 8.23
C ILE A 248 7.16 -16.54 7.49
N ILE A 249 6.01 -15.90 7.24
CA ILE A 249 4.99 -16.45 6.33
C ILE A 249 5.34 -16.03 4.91
N CYS A 250 5.48 -17.03 4.04
CA CYS A 250 5.62 -16.84 2.60
C CYS A 250 4.42 -17.45 1.89
N TYR A 251 4.26 -17.10 0.61
CA TYR A 251 3.16 -17.57 -0.22
C TYR A 251 3.74 -18.15 -1.50
N LEU A 252 3.22 -19.29 -1.94
CA LEU A 252 3.60 -19.87 -3.21
C LEU A 252 2.98 -19.03 -4.33
N ASP A 253 3.81 -18.56 -5.23
CA ASP A 253 3.45 -17.77 -6.41
C ASP A 253 3.58 -18.67 -7.64
N GLY A 254 2.44 -19.16 -8.13
CA GLY A 254 2.37 -20.18 -9.18
C GLY A 254 2.42 -19.64 -10.60
N ASP A 255 2.09 -18.37 -10.79
CA ASP A 255 2.02 -17.69 -12.09
C ASP A 255 3.00 -16.53 -12.25
N GLU A 256 3.82 -16.30 -11.22
CA GLU A 256 4.94 -15.37 -11.15
C GLU A 256 4.52 -13.89 -11.23
N ASP A 257 3.38 -13.53 -10.64
CA ASP A 257 2.88 -12.15 -10.60
C ASP A 257 3.36 -11.32 -9.40
N GLY A 258 3.97 -11.99 -8.41
CA GLY A 258 4.51 -11.39 -7.19
C GLY A 258 3.58 -11.46 -5.97
N VAL A 259 2.39 -12.02 -6.10
CA VAL A 259 1.45 -12.34 -5.02
C VAL A 259 1.25 -13.86 -5.02
N GLY A 260 1.06 -14.46 -3.85
CA GLY A 260 0.82 -15.90 -3.74
C GLY A 260 -0.43 -16.22 -2.94
N GLY A 261 -1.01 -17.40 -3.16
CA GLY A 261 -2.22 -17.83 -2.46
C GLY A 261 -1.91 -18.76 -1.30
N VAL A 262 -1.19 -19.86 -1.57
CA VAL A 262 -0.93 -20.89 -0.55
C VAL A 262 0.20 -20.47 0.40
N SER A 263 -0.15 -20.27 1.69
CA SER A 263 0.83 -19.94 2.73
C SER A 263 1.76 -21.11 3.09
N VAL A 264 3.06 -20.83 3.21
CA VAL A 264 4.13 -21.71 3.69
C VAL A 264 4.97 -20.99 4.75
N LEU A 265 5.63 -21.75 5.64
CA LEU A 265 6.50 -21.18 6.68
C LEU A 265 7.97 -21.32 6.25
N GLN A 266 8.76 -20.27 6.44
CA GLN A 266 10.19 -20.25 6.16
C GLN A 266 11.01 -19.84 7.38
N ASP A 267 11.79 -20.80 7.90
CA ASP A 267 12.67 -20.63 9.07
C ASP A 267 13.89 -19.73 8.78
N ALA A 268 14.16 -19.40 7.50
CA ALA A 268 15.33 -18.61 7.11
C ALA A 268 15.10 -17.08 7.17
N GLY A 269 13.92 -16.62 7.60
CA GLY A 269 13.55 -15.20 7.65
C GLY A 269 13.46 -14.51 6.28
N VAL A 270 13.42 -15.29 5.19
CA VAL A 270 13.32 -14.78 3.82
C VAL A 270 12.62 -15.82 2.92
N CYS A 271 11.73 -15.35 2.04
CA CYS A 271 11.03 -16.21 1.09
C CYS A 271 11.99 -16.72 0.01
N ASP A 272 11.92 -18.02 -0.31
CA ASP A 272 12.77 -18.63 -1.33
C ASP A 272 12.18 -18.38 -2.72
N ALA A 273 12.61 -17.30 -3.36
CA ALA A 273 12.25 -17.01 -4.75
C ALA A 273 12.65 -18.16 -5.72
N GLY A 274 13.64 -18.99 -5.38
CA GLY A 274 14.03 -20.17 -6.15
C GLY A 274 13.03 -21.33 -6.02
N ALA A 275 12.24 -21.36 -4.95
CA ALA A 275 11.11 -22.24 -4.74
C ALA A 275 9.77 -21.66 -5.25
N GLY A 276 9.78 -20.43 -5.77
CA GLY A 276 8.59 -19.72 -6.24
C GLY A 276 7.79 -19.09 -5.09
N GLU A 277 8.45 -18.60 -4.04
CA GLU A 277 7.79 -18.02 -2.88
C GLU A 277 7.92 -16.49 -2.83
N VAL A 278 6.86 -15.81 -2.38
CA VAL A 278 6.77 -14.35 -2.23
C VAL A 278 6.26 -13.96 -0.86
N SER A 279 6.53 -12.73 -0.43
CA SER A 279 6.11 -12.20 0.88
C SER A 279 4.71 -11.55 0.87
N VAL A 280 4.06 -11.46 -0.30
CA VAL A 280 2.74 -10.85 -0.46
C VAL A 280 1.74 -11.96 -0.70
N GLY A 281 0.74 -12.07 0.18
CA GLY A 281 -0.31 -13.07 0.08
C GLY A 281 -1.63 -12.52 -0.45
N GLY A 282 -2.54 -13.43 -0.76
CA GLY A 282 -3.94 -13.11 -1.03
C GLY A 282 -4.39 -13.38 -2.46
N ASP A 283 -3.54 -13.99 -3.29
CA ASP A 283 -3.92 -14.46 -4.62
C ASP A 283 -5.01 -15.55 -4.49
N CYS A 284 -6.08 -15.39 -5.27
CA CYS A 284 -7.22 -16.29 -5.31
C CYS A 284 -7.19 -17.26 -6.51
N ASP A 285 -6.29 -17.06 -7.48
CA ASP A 285 -5.99 -17.99 -8.57
C ASP A 285 -4.49 -17.94 -8.95
N ASP A 286 -3.64 -18.65 -8.19
CA ASP A 286 -2.19 -18.86 -8.43
C ASP A 286 -1.81 -19.50 -9.78
N THR A 287 -2.74 -19.58 -10.74
CA THR A 287 -2.49 -20.04 -12.11
C THR A 287 -2.68 -18.94 -13.15
N ASN A 288 -3.11 -17.75 -12.75
CA ASN A 288 -3.45 -16.65 -13.62
C ASN A 288 -3.04 -15.28 -13.04
N ALA A 289 -1.90 -14.77 -13.52
CA ALA A 289 -1.27 -13.50 -13.12
C ALA A 289 -2.10 -12.22 -13.36
N ALA A 290 -3.36 -12.35 -13.80
CA ALA A 290 -4.32 -11.27 -13.90
C ALA A 290 -5.30 -11.22 -12.71
N ILE A 291 -5.29 -12.24 -11.84
CA ILE A 291 -6.20 -12.40 -10.71
C ILE A 291 -5.37 -12.31 -9.43
N TYR A 292 -5.43 -11.17 -8.74
CA TYR A 292 -4.70 -10.92 -7.50
C TYR A 292 -5.28 -9.69 -6.79
N PRO A 293 -5.09 -9.54 -5.46
CA PRO A 293 -5.49 -8.34 -4.72
C PRO A 293 -5.08 -7.01 -5.36
N GLY A 294 -6.08 -6.24 -5.81
CA GLY A 294 -5.88 -4.94 -6.45
C GLY A 294 -5.65 -4.98 -7.97
N ALA A 295 -5.90 -6.12 -8.62
CA ALA A 295 -6.03 -6.19 -10.07
C ALA A 295 -7.19 -5.30 -10.57
N SER A 296 -7.20 -5.00 -11.88
CA SER A 296 -8.31 -4.25 -12.48
C SER A 296 -9.42 -5.21 -12.89
N GLU A 297 -10.64 -4.95 -12.44
CA GLU A 297 -11.80 -5.74 -12.81
C GLU A 297 -12.23 -5.51 -14.26
N VAL A 298 -12.65 -6.61 -14.89
CA VAL A 298 -13.41 -6.56 -16.14
C VAL A 298 -14.87 -6.82 -15.77
N PRO A 299 -15.73 -5.79 -15.80
CA PRO A 299 -17.07 -5.96 -15.27
C PRO A 299 -17.89 -7.00 -16.03
N ASP A 300 -18.74 -7.71 -15.28
CA ASP A 300 -19.72 -8.70 -15.75
C ASP A 300 -19.16 -9.93 -16.48
N ASP A 301 -17.88 -10.27 -16.26
CA ASP A 301 -17.27 -11.47 -16.84
C ASP A 301 -17.35 -12.72 -15.93
N GLY A 302 -17.82 -12.54 -14.69
CA GLY A 302 -17.97 -13.58 -13.68
C GLY A 302 -16.67 -13.93 -12.97
N ILE A 303 -15.60 -13.14 -13.13
CA ILE A 303 -14.28 -13.34 -12.53
C ILE A 303 -14.02 -12.19 -11.54
N ASP A 304 -13.83 -12.54 -10.28
CA ASP A 304 -13.34 -11.65 -9.23
C ASP A 304 -11.82 -11.53 -9.39
N SER A 305 -11.37 -10.54 -10.18
CA SER A 305 -9.96 -10.37 -10.53
C SER A 305 -9.16 -9.79 -9.37
N ASP A 306 -9.76 -8.96 -8.53
CA ASP A 306 -9.10 -8.27 -7.41
C ASP A 306 -9.22 -9.01 -6.07
N CYS A 307 -9.83 -10.20 -6.07
CA CYS A 307 -10.02 -11.10 -4.93
C CYS A 307 -10.77 -10.47 -3.75
N ASN A 308 -11.66 -9.50 -3.99
CA ASN A 308 -12.45 -8.86 -2.95
C ASN A 308 -13.81 -9.57 -2.66
N ASN A 309 -14.05 -10.71 -3.33
CA ASN A 309 -15.29 -11.50 -3.31
C ASN A 309 -16.48 -10.87 -4.06
N VAL A 310 -16.20 -9.94 -4.97
CA VAL A 310 -17.20 -9.23 -5.77
C VAL A 310 -16.65 -9.06 -7.19
N ASP A 311 -17.35 -9.62 -8.16
CA ASP A 311 -17.16 -9.25 -9.57
C ASP A 311 -17.79 -7.87 -9.78
N ALA A 312 -17.02 -6.91 -10.29
CA ALA A 312 -17.53 -5.57 -10.52
C ALA A 312 -18.62 -5.59 -11.61
N THR A 313 -19.63 -4.76 -11.46
CA THR A 313 -20.70 -4.64 -12.46
C THR A 313 -20.60 -3.30 -13.16
N ALA A 314 -20.79 -3.29 -14.47
CA ALA A 314 -20.97 -2.06 -15.22
C ALA A 314 -22.40 -1.55 -15.00
N CYS A 315 -22.52 -0.40 -14.35
CA CYS A 315 -23.80 0.27 -14.17
C CYS A 315 -23.82 1.60 -14.92
N PHE A 316 -24.99 2.20 -15.06
CA PHE A 316 -25.19 3.49 -15.71
C PHE A 316 -25.83 4.44 -14.69
N VAL A 317 -25.42 5.70 -14.69
CA VAL A 317 -26.10 6.71 -13.88
C VAL A 317 -27.39 7.07 -14.61
N ASP A 318 -28.50 7.06 -13.87
CA ASP A 318 -29.86 7.37 -14.32
C ASP A 318 -30.30 8.64 -13.57
N GLN A 319 -30.03 9.80 -14.16
CA GLN A 319 -30.23 11.09 -13.51
C GLN A 319 -31.71 11.50 -13.52
N ASP A 320 -32.47 11.14 -14.55
CA ASP A 320 -33.86 11.55 -14.72
C ASP A 320 -34.89 10.50 -14.25
N ARG A 321 -34.47 9.25 -14.06
CA ARG A 321 -35.23 8.09 -13.55
C ARG A 321 -36.25 7.53 -14.52
N ASP A 322 -35.90 7.38 -15.78
CA ASP A 322 -36.64 6.58 -16.75
C ASP A 322 -36.23 5.10 -16.79
N GLY A 323 -35.07 4.77 -16.22
CA GLY A 323 -34.53 3.41 -16.13
C GLY A 323 -33.38 3.10 -17.10
N PHE A 324 -32.97 4.06 -17.91
CA PHE A 324 -31.76 4.03 -18.73
C PHE A 324 -30.74 5.05 -18.20
N GLY A 325 -29.52 4.98 -18.72
CA GLY A 325 -28.46 5.92 -18.37
C GLY A 325 -27.39 5.99 -19.46
N ASP A 326 -26.53 7.00 -19.41
CA ASP A 326 -25.63 7.33 -20.50
C ASP A 326 -24.25 6.63 -20.38
N GLU A 327 -23.45 7.03 -19.40
CA GLU A 327 -22.05 6.71 -19.25
C GLU A 327 -21.86 5.57 -18.25
N PRO A 328 -21.13 4.50 -18.64
CA PRO A 328 -20.89 3.38 -17.76
C PRO A 328 -19.95 3.78 -16.61
N ILE A 329 -20.37 3.44 -15.40
CA ILE A 329 -19.60 3.52 -14.17
C ILE A 329 -19.35 2.10 -13.62
N LEU A 330 -18.26 1.97 -12.86
CA LEU A 330 -17.91 0.70 -12.21
C LEU A 330 -18.52 0.67 -10.81
N ALA A 331 -19.52 -0.20 -10.60
CA ALA A 331 -20.06 -0.45 -9.27
C ALA A 331 -19.17 -1.45 -8.54
N GLY A 332 -18.38 -0.94 -7.59
CA GLY A 332 -17.40 -1.73 -6.83
C GLY A 332 -18.02 -2.70 -5.81
N ASP A 333 -19.33 -2.66 -5.60
CA ASP A 333 -20.09 -3.63 -4.79
C ASP A 333 -20.82 -4.68 -5.63
N GLY A 334 -20.62 -4.67 -6.97
CA GLY A 334 -21.09 -5.69 -7.90
C GLY A 334 -22.60 -5.73 -8.07
N VAL A 335 -23.29 -4.63 -7.73
CA VAL A 335 -24.74 -4.51 -7.90
C VAL A 335 -25.13 -3.09 -8.34
N CYS A 336 -26.01 -3.00 -9.34
CA CYS A 336 -26.70 -1.74 -9.64
C CYS A 336 -27.94 -1.66 -8.74
N ASP A 337 -27.78 -1.14 -7.51
CA ASP A 337 -28.83 -1.15 -6.48
C ASP A 337 -29.66 0.14 -6.39
N GLY A 338 -29.42 1.08 -7.31
CA GLY A 338 -30.10 2.37 -7.41
C GLY A 338 -29.86 3.29 -6.21
N PHE A 339 -29.00 2.93 -5.25
CA PHE A 339 -28.77 3.71 -4.03
C PHE A 339 -28.01 5.01 -4.31
N ALA A 340 -27.28 5.10 -5.43
CA ALA A 340 -26.73 6.34 -5.97
C ALA A 340 -27.32 6.74 -7.34
N GLY A 341 -28.47 6.16 -7.72
CA GLY A 341 -29.08 6.39 -9.03
C GLY A 341 -28.46 5.52 -10.13
N GLU A 342 -27.92 4.34 -9.79
CA GLU A 342 -27.37 3.40 -10.78
C GLU A 342 -28.43 2.43 -11.33
N GLN A 343 -28.39 2.16 -12.64
CA GLN A 343 -29.21 1.16 -13.34
C GLN A 343 -28.35 0.18 -14.18
N ASP A 344 -28.94 -0.94 -14.59
CA ASP A 344 -28.30 -1.99 -15.39
C ASP A 344 -28.55 -1.86 -16.92
N HIS A 345 -29.21 -0.78 -17.34
CA HIS A 345 -29.51 -0.49 -18.75
C HIS A 345 -28.87 0.83 -19.16
N GLY A 346 -28.04 0.77 -20.20
CA GLY A 346 -27.37 1.94 -20.76
C GLY A 346 -27.86 2.30 -22.15
N GLY A 347 -27.32 3.37 -22.71
CA GLY A 347 -27.60 3.82 -24.07
C GLY A 347 -28.57 5.00 -24.16
N ASP A 348 -28.86 5.63 -23.02
CA ASP A 348 -29.53 6.91 -22.97
C ASP A 348 -28.67 7.99 -23.65
N CYS A 349 -29.29 8.76 -24.54
CA CYS A 349 -28.66 9.83 -25.29
C CYS A 349 -28.89 11.23 -24.68
N ASP A 350 -29.82 11.37 -23.72
CA ASP A 350 -29.99 12.56 -22.86
C ASP A 350 -30.53 12.18 -21.47
N ASP A 351 -29.63 11.79 -20.56
CA ASP A 351 -29.89 11.42 -19.15
C ASP A 351 -30.51 12.56 -18.29
N GLY A 352 -30.81 13.71 -18.90
CA GLY A 352 -31.56 14.80 -18.30
C GLY A 352 -33.06 14.81 -18.63
N ASP A 353 -33.53 13.99 -19.58
CA ASP A 353 -34.88 14.02 -20.12
C ASP A 353 -35.54 12.64 -20.21
N ARG A 354 -36.56 12.44 -19.36
CA ARG A 354 -37.27 11.16 -19.17
C ARG A 354 -38.03 10.66 -20.40
N THR A 355 -38.09 11.46 -21.47
CA THR A 355 -38.72 11.10 -22.75
C THR A 355 -37.71 10.60 -23.77
N VAL A 356 -36.41 10.62 -23.45
CA VAL A 356 -35.32 10.28 -24.36
C VAL A 356 -34.60 9.05 -23.83
N TYR A 357 -34.93 7.88 -24.36
CA TYR A 357 -34.30 6.62 -23.99
C TYR A 357 -34.44 5.55 -25.09
N PRO A 358 -33.57 4.53 -25.12
CA PRO A 358 -33.67 3.45 -26.09
C PRO A 358 -35.06 2.81 -26.19
N GLY A 359 -35.71 3.01 -27.35
CA GLY A 359 -37.05 2.49 -27.63
C GLY A 359 -38.22 3.30 -27.04
N ALA A 360 -37.99 4.58 -26.71
CA ALA A 360 -39.09 5.54 -26.54
C ALA A 360 -39.86 5.75 -27.85
N VAL A 361 -41.04 6.36 -27.77
CA VAL A 361 -41.80 6.78 -28.95
C VAL A 361 -41.25 8.13 -29.41
N GLU A 362 -41.04 8.28 -30.72
CA GLU A 362 -40.62 9.54 -31.34
C GLU A 362 -41.74 10.57 -31.27
N LEU A 363 -41.42 11.76 -30.77
CA LEU A 363 -42.30 12.92 -30.77
C LEU A 363 -41.81 13.93 -31.82
N PRO A 364 -42.67 14.77 -32.42
CA PRO A 364 -42.27 15.81 -33.36
C PRO A 364 -41.65 17.04 -32.65
N ASP A 365 -40.75 16.82 -31.69
CA ASP A 365 -40.13 17.85 -30.84
C ASP A 365 -38.68 18.20 -31.27
N GLY A 366 -38.14 17.49 -32.27
CA GLY A 366 -36.78 17.68 -32.76
C GLY A 366 -35.71 16.96 -31.94
N LEU A 367 -36.11 16.06 -31.05
CA LEU A 367 -35.24 15.15 -30.32
C LEU A 367 -35.16 13.77 -31.01
N ASP A 368 -34.22 12.95 -30.56
CA ASP A 368 -34.07 11.54 -30.96
C ASP A 368 -34.50 10.74 -29.74
N ASN A 369 -35.82 10.65 -29.53
CA ASN A 369 -36.40 10.11 -28.30
C ASN A 369 -36.00 8.65 -28.10
N ASP A 370 -35.91 7.87 -29.18
CA ASP A 370 -35.60 6.43 -29.11
C ASP A 370 -34.09 6.10 -29.17
N CYS A 371 -33.24 7.13 -29.26
CA CYS A 371 -31.78 7.07 -29.35
C CYS A 371 -31.27 6.18 -30.50
N ASN A 372 -32.01 6.06 -31.62
CA ASN A 372 -31.60 5.27 -32.78
C ASN A 372 -30.68 6.06 -33.75
N GLY A 373 -30.49 7.36 -33.52
CA GLY A 373 -29.64 8.25 -34.31
C GLY A 373 -30.37 8.97 -35.44
N LEU A 374 -31.70 8.90 -35.48
CA LEU A 374 -32.57 9.61 -36.41
C LEU A 374 -33.48 10.50 -35.57
N ILE A 375 -33.61 11.76 -35.98
CA ILE A 375 -34.47 12.73 -35.30
C ILE A 375 -35.82 12.71 -35.99
N ASP A 376 -36.89 12.62 -35.21
CA ASP A 376 -38.29 12.64 -35.66
C ASP A 376 -38.54 11.61 -36.79
N ASP A 377 -38.10 10.37 -36.59
CA ASP A 377 -38.08 9.32 -37.64
C ASP A 377 -39.39 8.52 -37.78
N PHE A 378 -40.44 9.01 -37.15
CA PHE A 378 -41.74 8.38 -37.09
C PHE A 378 -42.35 8.09 -38.47
N VAL A 379 -43.10 6.98 -38.53
CA VAL A 379 -44.01 6.71 -39.65
C VAL A 379 -45.28 7.49 -39.36
N ASP A 380 -45.71 8.29 -40.33
CA ASP A 380 -46.91 9.13 -40.29
C ASP A 380 -47.71 8.83 -41.57
N SER A 381 -48.70 7.96 -41.42
CA SER A 381 -49.39 7.32 -42.54
C SER A 381 -50.41 8.25 -43.21
N ASP A 382 -51.00 9.20 -42.49
CA ASP A 382 -51.95 10.18 -43.03
C ASP A 382 -51.38 11.60 -43.19
N GLY A 383 -50.24 11.90 -42.56
CA GLY A 383 -49.47 13.12 -42.72
C GLY A 383 -49.92 14.28 -41.85
N ASP A 384 -50.55 14.02 -40.70
CA ASP A 384 -51.15 15.03 -39.83
C ASP A 384 -50.17 15.59 -38.76
N GLY A 385 -49.01 14.94 -38.59
CA GLY A 385 -47.98 15.33 -37.62
C GLY A 385 -47.94 14.48 -36.34
N LEU A 386 -48.88 13.55 -36.17
CA LEU A 386 -48.86 12.48 -35.17
C LEU A 386 -48.40 11.18 -35.85
N GLY A 387 -47.43 10.47 -35.26
CA GLY A 387 -46.94 9.23 -35.86
C GLY A 387 -47.80 8.00 -35.55
N ASP A 388 -47.83 7.00 -36.43
CA ASP A 388 -48.55 5.73 -36.31
C ASP A 388 -48.44 5.07 -34.91
N GLU A 389 -47.27 5.19 -34.27
CA GLU A 389 -47.01 4.63 -32.94
C GLU A 389 -47.61 5.49 -31.81
N ALA A 390 -47.60 6.81 -31.96
CA ALA A 390 -48.25 7.74 -31.05
C ALA A 390 -49.78 7.63 -31.19
N GLU A 391 -50.29 7.41 -32.39
CA GLU A 391 -51.72 7.19 -32.63
C GLU A 391 -52.23 5.91 -31.95
N GLU A 392 -51.42 4.84 -31.93
CA GLU A 392 -51.75 3.64 -31.13
C GLU A 392 -51.78 3.92 -29.61
N LEU A 393 -51.05 4.95 -29.14
CA LEU A 393 -51.05 5.38 -27.74
C LEU A 393 -52.26 6.25 -27.39
N PHE A 394 -52.65 7.16 -28.29
CA PHE A 394 -53.80 8.06 -28.13
C PHE A 394 -55.13 7.41 -28.56
N ASP A 395 -55.11 6.16 -29.03
CA ASP A 395 -56.28 5.42 -29.54
C ASP A 395 -56.94 6.09 -30.77
N THR A 396 -56.17 6.89 -31.54
CA THR A 396 -56.57 7.51 -32.82
C THR A 396 -56.35 6.55 -34.01
N ASP A 397 -56.82 6.88 -35.22
CA ASP A 397 -56.72 6.02 -36.42
C ASP A 397 -55.54 6.44 -37.34
N PRO A 398 -54.47 5.61 -37.49
CA PRO A 398 -53.30 5.96 -38.29
C PRO A 398 -53.47 6.25 -39.78
N ASP A 399 -54.68 6.08 -40.30
CA ASP A 399 -55.01 6.38 -41.70
C ASP A 399 -56.03 7.56 -41.79
N ASP A 400 -56.37 8.23 -40.69
CA ASP A 400 -57.38 9.30 -40.60
C ASP A 400 -56.87 10.51 -39.78
N PRO A 401 -56.52 11.65 -40.43
CA PRO A 401 -55.80 12.75 -39.81
C PRO A 401 -56.64 13.64 -38.89
N ASP A 402 -57.84 13.20 -38.51
CA ASP A 402 -58.89 13.93 -37.77
C ASP A 402 -59.89 12.87 -37.28
N SER A 403 -59.56 12.23 -36.16
CA SER A 403 -60.19 11.01 -35.66
C SER A 403 -61.63 11.22 -35.18
N ASP A 404 -61.97 12.42 -34.72
CA ASP A 404 -63.32 12.76 -34.26
C ASP A 404 -64.15 13.56 -35.29
N GLY A 405 -63.50 14.10 -36.32
CA GLY A 405 -64.11 14.75 -37.48
C GLY A 405 -64.58 16.17 -37.23
N ASP A 406 -63.95 16.91 -36.32
CA ASP A 406 -64.33 18.28 -35.94
C ASP A 406 -63.65 19.37 -36.79
N GLY A 407 -62.54 19.02 -37.46
CA GLY A 407 -61.79 19.90 -38.35
C GLY A 407 -60.40 20.32 -37.86
N LEU A 408 -59.99 19.95 -36.64
CA LEU A 408 -58.59 19.90 -36.22
C LEU A 408 -58.00 18.51 -36.50
N SER A 409 -56.67 18.43 -36.62
CA SER A 409 -56.00 17.14 -36.78
C SER A 409 -55.51 16.63 -35.44
N ASP A 410 -55.46 15.30 -35.29
CA ASP A 410 -55.01 14.62 -34.07
C ASP A 410 -53.64 15.16 -33.60
N GLY A 411 -52.73 15.39 -34.56
CA GLY A 411 -51.42 15.99 -34.29
C GLY A 411 -51.45 17.42 -33.75
N ASP A 412 -52.38 18.27 -34.22
CA ASP A 412 -52.53 19.65 -33.72
C ASP A 412 -53.16 19.65 -32.32
N GLU A 413 -54.13 18.76 -32.09
CA GLU A 413 -54.81 18.61 -30.80
C GLU A 413 -53.86 18.12 -29.69
N VAL A 414 -53.10 17.06 -29.97
CA VAL A 414 -52.09 16.54 -29.03
C VAL A 414 -51.02 17.59 -28.73
N ALA A 415 -50.64 18.41 -29.71
CA ALA A 415 -49.65 19.47 -29.52
C ALA A 415 -50.16 20.63 -28.64
N LEU A 416 -51.47 20.89 -28.67
CA LEU A 416 -52.12 21.96 -27.91
C LEU A 416 -52.71 21.48 -26.58
N GLY A 417 -52.87 20.17 -26.41
CA GLY A 417 -53.33 19.53 -25.18
C GLY A 417 -54.84 19.24 -25.14
N SER A 418 -55.56 19.36 -26.25
CA SER A 418 -56.93 18.83 -26.41
C SER A 418 -56.95 17.32 -26.58
N ASP A 419 -58.15 16.73 -26.55
CA ASP A 419 -58.37 15.30 -26.70
C ASP A 419 -58.76 14.97 -28.16
N PRO A 420 -57.91 14.30 -28.95
CA PRO A 420 -58.16 14.02 -30.38
C PRO A 420 -59.31 13.04 -30.66
N LEU A 421 -60.02 12.61 -29.62
CA LEU A 421 -61.21 11.78 -29.71
C LEU A 421 -62.47 12.52 -29.25
N SER A 422 -62.37 13.83 -28.96
CA SER A 422 -63.41 14.67 -28.40
C SER A 422 -63.56 15.98 -29.16
N SER A 423 -64.63 16.08 -29.96
CA SER A 423 -64.90 17.22 -30.83
C SER A 423 -65.30 18.53 -30.11
N ASP A 424 -65.04 18.61 -28.81
CA ASP A 424 -65.46 19.64 -27.83
C ASP A 424 -64.73 19.26 -26.52
N SER A 425 -63.49 19.70 -26.38
CA SER A 425 -62.55 19.27 -25.33
C SER A 425 -62.81 19.89 -23.96
N ASP A 426 -63.26 21.13 -23.91
CA ASP A 426 -63.63 21.82 -22.67
C ASP A 426 -65.12 21.64 -22.28
N GLY A 427 -65.97 21.24 -23.24
CA GLY A 427 -67.37 20.93 -23.02
C GLY A 427 -68.27 22.15 -22.96
N ASP A 428 -67.85 23.29 -23.53
CA ASP A 428 -68.62 24.53 -23.55
C ASP A 428 -69.80 24.45 -24.57
N GLY A 429 -69.66 23.61 -25.60
CA GLY A 429 -70.66 23.32 -26.63
C GLY A 429 -70.38 23.94 -28.01
N VAL A 430 -69.25 24.62 -28.18
CA VAL A 430 -68.54 24.86 -29.44
C VAL A 430 -67.58 23.68 -29.66
N CYS A 431 -67.05 23.55 -30.87
CA CYS A 431 -66.25 22.39 -31.25
C CYS A 431 -64.84 22.90 -31.52
N ASP A 432 -63.80 22.18 -31.07
CA ASP A 432 -62.41 22.64 -31.10
C ASP A 432 -62.00 23.14 -32.49
N GLY A 433 -62.40 22.45 -33.56
CA GLY A 433 -62.18 22.87 -34.95
C GLY A 433 -62.83 24.18 -35.40
N ALA A 434 -63.82 24.68 -34.67
CA ALA A 434 -64.48 25.95 -34.93
C ALA A 434 -63.82 27.13 -34.22
N GLU A 435 -63.32 26.92 -32.99
CA GLU A 435 -62.53 27.89 -32.20
C GLU A 435 -61.11 28.00 -32.74
N GLY A 436 -60.50 26.84 -32.99
CA GLY A 436 -59.17 26.70 -33.53
C GLY A 436 -58.06 27.00 -32.50
N VAL A 437 -56.84 27.13 -33.01
CA VAL A 437 -55.61 27.06 -32.20
C VAL A 437 -55.13 28.40 -31.63
N SER A 438 -55.97 29.43 -31.66
CA SER A 438 -55.60 30.77 -31.21
C SER A 438 -55.72 30.90 -29.69
N ASP A 439 -55.22 32.00 -29.14
CA ASP A 439 -55.36 32.41 -27.74
C ASP A 439 -55.70 33.90 -27.84
N SER A 440 -57.00 34.17 -27.91
CA SER A 440 -57.55 35.43 -28.38
C SER A 440 -57.50 36.53 -27.33
N ASP A 441 -57.66 36.20 -26.05
CA ASP A 441 -57.54 37.12 -24.92
C ASP A 441 -56.10 37.19 -24.33
N GLY A 442 -55.26 36.18 -24.61
CA GLY A 442 -53.86 36.10 -24.17
C GLY A 442 -53.67 35.64 -22.73
N ASP A 443 -54.62 34.92 -22.13
CA ASP A 443 -54.54 34.43 -20.76
C ASP A 443 -53.68 33.16 -20.57
N GLY A 444 -53.43 32.46 -21.67
CA GLY A 444 -52.55 31.30 -21.78
C GLY A 444 -53.25 29.97 -22.02
N ASP A 445 -54.57 29.92 -22.01
CA ASP A 445 -55.37 28.79 -22.47
C ASP A 445 -55.79 29.07 -23.95
N PRO A 446 -55.57 28.15 -24.91
CA PRO A 446 -56.04 28.34 -26.28
C PRO A 446 -57.57 28.35 -26.37
N ASP A 447 -58.15 29.05 -27.36
CA ASP A 447 -59.60 29.24 -27.56
C ASP A 447 -60.36 27.89 -27.48
N LEU A 448 -59.84 26.81 -28.09
CA LEU A 448 -60.44 25.46 -28.03
C LEU A 448 -60.47 24.79 -26.63
N LEU A 449 -59.88 25.42 -25.62
CA LEU A 449 -59.82 24.98 -24.23
C LEU A 449 -60.27 26.09 -23.25
N ASP A 450 -60.84 27.18 -23.76
CA ASP A 450 -61.27 28.34 -23.00
C ASP A 450 -62.80 28.54 -23.10
N ASP A 451 -63.46 28.75 -21.96
CA ASP A 451 -64.91 28.94 -21.90
C ASP A 451 -65.35 30.39 -22.31
N ASP A 452 -64.40 31.31 -22.54
CA ASP A 452 -64.59 32.77 -22.70
C ASP A 452 -63.45 33.41 -23.56
N ASP A 453 -63.36 33.02 -24.84
CA ASP A 453 -62.21 33.22 -25.75
C ASP A 453 -61.65 34.66 -25.83
N ASP A 454 -62.49 35.68 -25.65
CA ASP A 454 -62.09 37.09 -25.73
C ASP A 454 -61.97 37.79 -24.37
N GLY A 455 -62.29 37.06 -23.29
CA GLY A 455 -62.14 37.45 -21.90
C GLY A 455 -63.02 38.62 -21.48
N ASP A 456 -64.14 38.87 -22.18
CA ASP A 456 -65.07 39.96 -21.85
C ASP A 456 -66.05 39.59 -20.71
N GLY A 457 -66.24 38.30 -20.46
CA GLY A 457 -67.09 37.74 -19.42
C GLY A 457 -68.44 37.20 -19.90
N VAL A 458 -68.70 37.18 -21.21
CA VAL A 458 -69.80 36.47 -21.86
C VAL A 458 -69.27 35.13 -22.40
N PRO A 459 -69.73 33.97 -21.90
CA PRO A 459 -69.15 32.69 -22.30
C PRO A 459 -69.30 32.38 -23.79
N THR A 460 -68.30 31.76 -24.40
CA THR A 460 -68.21 31.41 -25.83
C THR A 460 -69.47 30.70 -26.35
N ALA A 461 -69.96 29.68 -25.65
CA ALA A 461 -71.24 29.00 -25.96
C ALA A 461 -72.48 29.92 -26.06
N THR A 462 -72.45 31.08 -25.40
CA THR A 462 -73.52 32.09 -25.40
C THR A 462 -73.50 32.96 -26.66
N GLU A 463 -72.33 33.09 -27.27
CA GLU A 463 -72.03 33.96 -28.43
C GLU A 463 -71.93 33.15 -29.73
N ALA A 464 -71.68 31.84 -29.61
CA ALA A 464 -71.75 30.86 -30.69
C ALA A 464 -72.98 29.91 -30.54
N PRO A 465 -74.24 30.42 -30.56
CA PRO A 465 -75.41 29.60 -30.28
C PRO A 465 -75.59 28.48 -31.30
N GLY A 466 -75.45 27.23 -30.84
CA GLY A 466 -75.54 26.03 -31.66
C GLY A 466 -74.19 25.43 -32.07
N GLY A 467 -73.10 25.87 -31.43
CA GLY A 467 -71.76 25.31 -31.58
C GLY A 467 -71.09 25.70 -32.90
N MET A 468 -71.45 26.86 -33.45
CA MET A 468 -70.87 27.38 -34.69
C MET A 468 -70.68 28.90 -34.55
N PRO A 469 -69.51 29.44 -34.94
CA PRO A 469 -69.26 30.87 -34.90
C PRO A 469 -70.32 31.65 -35.71
N VAL A 470 -70.84 32.70 -35.08
CA VAL A 470 -71.78 33.67 -35.68
C VAL A 470 -71.04 35.00 -35.86
N ASP A 471 -71.43 35.82 -36.83
CA ASP A 471 -70.86 37.15 -37.10
C ASP A 471 -72.05 38.09 -37.32
N THR A 472 -72.42 38.83 -36.27
CA THR A 472 -73.68 39.57 -36.15
C THR A 472 -73.65 40.86 -36.96
N ASP A 473 -72.55 41.61 -36.93
CA ASP A 473 -72.40 42.88 -37.64
C ASP A 473 -71.81 42.73 -39.07
N GLY A 474 -71.17 41.60 -39.37
CA GLY A 474 -70.57 41.26 -40.66
C GLY A 474 -69.20 41.88 -40.90
N ASP A 475 -68.44 42.25 -39.87
CA ASP A 475 -67.10 42.83 -39.98
C ASP A 475 -65.99 41.80 -40.21
N GLY A 476 -66.28 40.53 -39.92
CA GLY A 476 -65.42 39.37 -40.12
C GLY A 476 -64.70 38.86 -38.87
N LEU A 477 -64.95 39.45 -37.70
CA LEU A 477 -64.73 38.84 -36.39
C LEU A 477 -66.03 38.11 -35.99
N PRO A 478 -65.97 36.83 -35.61
CA PRO A 478 -67.16 36.17 -35.09
C PRO A 478 -67.44 36.59 -33.64
N ASP A 479 -68.72 36.60 -33.23
CA ASP A 479 -69.24 37.16 -31.97
C ASP A 479 -68.43 36.72 -30.73
N HIS A 480 -68.08 35.43 -30.58
CA HIS A 480 -67.23 34.92 -29.47
C HIS A 480 -65.80 35.52 -29.40
N LEU A 481 -65.39 36.28 -30.41
CA LEU A 481 -64.08 36.95 -30.53
C LEU A 481 -64.23 38.47 -30.70
N ASP A 482 -65.46 39.00 -30.61
CA ASP A 482 -65.77 40.40 -30.83
C ASP A 482 -66.34 41.04 -29.56
N LEU A 483 -65.68 42.09 -29.07
CA LEU A 483 -66.03 42.77 -27.82
C LEU A 483 -67.27 43.68 -27.95
N ASP A 484 -67.83 43.85 -29.15
CA ASP A 484 -68.96 44.72 -29.51
C ASP A 484 -69.65 44.12 -30.75
N SER A 485 -70.28 42.95 -30.57
CA SER A 485 -70.78 42.05 -31.63
C SER A 485 -71.75 42.69 -32.64
N ASP A 486 -72.34 43.85 -32.34
CA ASP A 486 -73.25 44.57 -33.24
C ASP A 486 -72.74 45.94 -33.74
N ASP A 487 -71.51 46.33 -33.36
CA ASP A 487 -70.80 47.60 -33.64
C ASP A 487 -71.68 48.85 -33.36
N ASP A 488 -72.47 48.81 -32.29
CA ASP A 488 -73.28 49.95 -31.85
C ASP A 488 -72.49 50.94 -30.96
N GLY A 489 -71.35 50.49 -30.43
CA GLY A 489 -70.43 51.27 -29.61
C GLY A 489 -70.57 51.06 -28.10
N VAL A 490 -71.30 50.03 -27.67
CA VAL A 490 -71.34 49.49 -26.29
C VAL A 490 -70.73 48.09 -26.33
N ALA A 491 -69.89 47.75 -25.34
CA ALA A 491 -69.27 46.43 -25.32
C ALA A 491 -70.24 45.37 -24.79
N ASP A 492 -70.12 44.13 -25.25
CA ASP A 492 -71.03 43.03 -24.93
C ASP A 492 -71.11 42.76 -23.42
N ALA A 493 -69.98 42.76 -22.72
CA ALA A 493 -69.90 42.72 -21.24
C ALA A 493 -70.69 43.82 -20.49
N ASP A 494 -70.90 44.98 -21.11
CA ASP A 494 -71.66 46.10 -20.55
C ASP A 494 -73.16 46.05 -20.91
N GLU A 495 -73.57 45.03 -21.69
CA GLU A 495 -74.93 44.80 -22.16
C GLU A 495 -75.58 43.57 -21.50
N PRO A 496 -76.85 43.65 -21.06
CA PRO A 496 -77.52 42.50 -20.48
C PRO A 496 -78.07 41.57 -21.57
N ASP A 497 -78.20 40.27 -21.27
CA ASP A 497 -79.03 39.28 -22.02
C ASP A 497 -80.54 39.58 -22.01
N THR A 498 -80.93 40.85 -21.87
CA THR A 498 -82.30 41.30 -21.94
C THR A 498 -82.61 41.68 -23.38
N ASP A 499 -83.84 41.45 -23.79
CA ASP A 499 -84.42 41.97 -25.04
C ASP A 499 -85.24 43.20 -24.65
N SER A 500 -84.63 44.39 -24.71
CA SER A 500 -85.20 45.64 -24.19
C SER A 500 -86.35 46.18 -25.05
N ASP A 501 -86.39 45.82 -26.34
CA ASP A 501 -87.37 46.29 -27.31
C ASP A 501 -88.44 45.23 -27.67
N CYS A 502 -88.24 44.00 -27.19
CA CYS A 502 -89.09 42.82 -27.31
C CYS A 502 -89.20 42.26 -28.76
N ASP A 503 -88.18 42.42 -29.60
CA ASP A 503 -88.19 41.94 -30.98
C ASP A 503 -87.67 40.50 -31.17
N GLY A 504 -87.01 39.96 -30.14
CA GLY A 504 -86.48 38.60 -30.10
C GLY A 504 -84.97 38.47 -30.28
N VAL A 505 -84.24 39.58 -30.41
CA VAL A 505 -82.77 39.65 -30.32
C VAL A 505 -82.39 40.20 -28.94
N VAL A 506 -81.28 39.73 -28.35
CA VAL A 506 -80.78 40.27 -27.08
C VAL A 506 -80.02 41.56 -27.34
N ASP A 507 -79.95 42.45 -26.35
CA ASP A 507 -79.40 43.80 -26.51
C ASP A 507 -77.97 43.77 -27.14
N ARG A 508 -77.06 42.89 -26.67
CA ARG A 508 -75.69 42.70 -27.22
C ARG A 508 -75.57 42.20 -28.67
N LEU A 509 -76.69 41.90 -29.34
CA LEU A 509 -76.71 41.46 -30.75
C LEU A 509 -77.63 42.37 -31.59
N ASP A 510 -78.09 43.51 -31.06
CA ASP A 510 -79.11 44.38 -31.66
C ASP A 510 -78.67 45.85 -31.79
N GLY A 511 -77.96 46.15 -32.88
CA GLY A 511 -77.48 47.53 -33.15
C GLY A 511 -78.57 48.57 -33.47
N ALA A 512 -79.85 48.29 -33.19
CA ALA A 512 -81.01 49.11 -33.54
C ALA A 512 -81.68 49.87 -32.39
N ALA A 513 -80.98 50.74 -31.66
CA ALA A 513 -81.58 51.83 -30.86
C ALA A 513 -82.77 51.41 -29.97
N ASP A 514 -82.46 50.72 -28.88
CA ASP A 514 -83.21 50.30 -27.68
C ASP A 514 -84.46 51.15 -27.38
N GLY A 515 -85.48 50.89 -28.20
CA GLY A 515 -86.81 51.48 -28.09
C GLY A 515 -87.61 50.80 -26.99
N PRO A 516 -88.49 51.49 -26.27
CA PRO A 516 -89.31 50.82 -25.25
C PRO A 516 -90.29 49.84 -25.90
N CYS A 517 -90.30 48.57 -25.45
CA CYS A 517 -91.16 47.49 -25.94
C CYS A 517 -92.51 47.98 -26.49
N ALA A 518 -92.59 48.08 -27.82
CA ALA A 518 -93.81 48.47 -28.49
C ALA A 518 -94.70 47.23 -28.58
N PHE A 519 -95.67 47.10 -27.67
CA PHE A 519 -96.65 46.02 -27.68
C PHE A 519 -97.33 45.87 -29.07
N VAL A 520 -96.82 44.98 -29.92
CA VAL A 520 -97.47 44.59 -31.18
C VAL A 520 -98.39 43.41 -30.85
N PRO A 521 -99.73 43.58 -30.88
CA PRO A 521 -100.63 42.50 -30.51
C PRO A 521 -100.63 41.42 -31.61
N GLY A 522 -99.98 40.28 -31.38
CA GLY A 522 -100.25 39.08 -32.18
C GLY A 522 -99.15 38.03 -32.36
N GLN A 523 -97.89 38.28 -31.98
CA GLN A 523 -96.83 37.26 -32.08
C GLN A 523 -96.72 36.52 -30.74
N ARG A 524 -96.85 35.20 -30.76
CA ARG A 524 -96.54 34.32 -29.63
C ARG A 524 -95.10 33.87 -29.85
N ALA A 525 -94.22 34.09 -28.88
CA ALA A 525 -92.91 33.44 -28.84
C ALA A 525 -93.08 31.91 -29.04
N PRO A 526 -92.24 31.26 -29.88
CA PRO A 526 -92.19 29.82 -29.92
C PRO A 526 -91.82 29.28 -28.53
N ALA A 527 -92.41 28.16 -28.14
CA ALA A 527 -92.07 27.49 -26.89
C ALA A 527 -90.67 26.87 -27.02
N PRO A 528 -89.87 26.82 -25.94
CA PRO A 528 -88.61 26.09 -25.95
C PRO A 528 -88.89 24.61 -26.23
N ASP A 529 -88.20 24.07 -27.24
CA ASP A 529 -88.25 22.66 -27.60
C ASP A 529 -87.43 21.86 -26.57
N PRO A 530 -88.01 20.88 -25.84
CA PRO A 530 -87.30 20.18 -24.77
C PRO A 530 -86.52 18.94 -25.25
N GLU A 531 -86.13 18.87 -26.53
CA GLU A 531 -85.30 17.79 -27.07
C GLU A 531 -84.21 18.35 -28.00
N SER A 532 -83.23 19.05 -27.44
CA SER A 532 -81.91 19.17 -28.06
C SER A 532 -80.85 18.72 -27.07
N GLU A 533 -80.56 17.42 -27.06
CA GLU A 533 -79.15 17.05 -26.99
C GLU A 533 -78.56 17.58 -28.30
N VAL A 534 -78.11 18.85 -28.27
CA VAL A 534 -77.22 19.37 -29.31
C VAL A 534 -75.91 18.67 -29.00
N GLY A 535 -75.69 17.52 -29.62
CA GLY A 535 -74.31 17.21 -29.98
C GLY A 535 -73.92 18.23 -31.03
N CYS A 536 -72.74 18.82 -30.88
CA CYS A 536 -72.06 19.63 -31.89
C CYS A 536 -72.49 19.15 -33.29
N ALA A 537 -73.04 20.05 -34.09
CA ALA A 537 -73.42 19.74 -35.47
C ALA A 537 -72.18 19.73 -36.38
N CYS A 538 -71.06 19.16 -35.91
CA CYS A 538 -69.89 18.85 -36.73
C CYS A 538 -70.35 17.95 -37.86
N ALA A 539 -70.20 18.44 -39.08
CA ALA A 539 -70.81 17.85 -40.24
C ALA A 539 -70.18 16.48 -40.53
N GLN A 540 -70.88 15.39 -40.16
CA GLN A 540 -70.56 14.06 -40.69
C GLN A 540 -70.51 14.09 -42.23
N GLY A 541 -69.30 14.09 -42.78
CA GLY A 541 -68.98 13.87 -44.19
C GLY A 541 -69.26 12.45 -44.67
N GLY A 542 -70.37 11.84 -44.26
CA GLY A 542 -70.76 10.47 -44.62
C GLY A 542 -71.68 10.39 -45.84
N VAL A 543 -71.12 10.00 -46.98
CA VAL A 543 -71.76 9.66 -48.28
C VAL A 543 -73.20 9.10 -48.19
N PRO A 544 -74.21 9.59 -48.94
CA PRO A 544 -75.56 9.06 -48.84
C PRO A 544 -75.78 7.84 -49.76
N GLY A 545 -76.16 6.71 -49.18
CA GLY A 545 -77.07 5.75 -49.81
C GLY A 545 -76.57 4.31 -49.99
N GLY A 546 -76.85 3.46 -49.00
CA GLY A 546 -76.76 2.01 -49.13
C GLY A 546 -77.84 1.31 -48.29
N VAL A 547 -78.96 0.94 -48.92
CA VAL A 547 -80.04 0.16 -48.30
C VAL A 547 -79.51 -1.20 -47.83
N VAL A 548 -79.32 -1.39 -46.52
CA VAL A 548 -78.98 -2.70 -45.95
C VAL A 548 -80.27 -3.46 -45.63
N LEU A 549 -80.59 -4.39 -46.52
CA LEU A 549 -81.59 -5.44 -46.33
C LEU A 549 -81.15 -6.37 -45.19
N TRP A 550 -81.94 -6.42 -44.12
CA TRP A 550 -81.88 -7.46 -43.10
C TRP A 550 -82.00 -8.87 -43.73
N LEU A 551 -80.94 -9.67 -43.63
CA LEU A 551 -80.99 -11.11 -43.83
C LEU A 551 -80.16 -11.77 -42.73
N GLY A 552 -80.86 -12.23 -41.70
CA GLY A 552 -80.27 -13.05 -40.64
C GLY A 552 -79.79 -14.40 -41.17
N LEU A 553 -78.59 -14.80 -40.76
CA LEU A 553 -78.18 -16.20 -40.76
C LEU A 553 -77.25 -16.46 -39.56
N LEU A 554 -77.78 -17.25 -38.63
CA LEU A 554 -77.01 -18.02 -37.64
C LEU A 554 -75.89 -18.83 -38.32
N VAL A 555 -74.72 -18.94 -37.69
CA VAL A 555 -74.13 -20.22 -37.22
C VAL A 555 -72.66 -20.07 -36.73
N ALA A 556 -72.47 -20.51 -35.48
CA ALA A 556 -71.33 -21.20 -34.85
C ALA A 556 -69.96 -20.53 -34.64
N LEU A 557 -69.71 -20.23 -33.35
CA LEU A 557 -68.66 -20.81 -32.49
C LEU A 557 -67.34 -21.25 -33.15
N ARG A 558 -66.24 -20.58 -32.76
CA ARG A 558 -65.01 -21.30 -32.36
C ARG A 558 -64.19 -20.52 -31.33
N ARG A 559 -64.08 -21.10 -30.13
CA ARG A 559 -63.04 -20.82 -29.13
C ARG A 559 -61.69 -21.40 -29.58
N ARG A 560 -60.60 -20.67 -29.32
CA ARG A 560 -59.25 -21.10 -28.88
C ARG A 560 -58.43 -19.81 -28.71
N SER A 561 -57.97 -19.36 -27.54
CA SER A 561 -57.14 -20.00 -26.50
C SER A 561 -55.85 -20.61 -27.07
N GLU A 562 -54.75 -19.92 -26.70
CA GLU A 562 -53.33 -20.30 -26.69
C GLU A 562 -52.58 -20.35 -28.03
N ARG A 563 -51.78 -19.30 -28.26
CA ARG A 563 -50.32 -19.42 -28.14
C ARG A 563 -49.75 -18.18 -27.46
#